data_AF-A0A6L9SW37-F1
#
_entry.id   AF-A0A6L9SW37-F1
#
_cell.length_a   1.000
_cell.length_b   1.000
_cell.length_c   1.000
_cell.angle_alpha   90.00
_cell.angle_beta   90.00
_cell.angle_gamma   90.00
#
_symmetry.space_group_name_H-M   'P 1'
#
loop_
_entity.id
_entity.type
_entity.pdbx_description
1 polymer ?
#
loop_
_entity_poly.entity_id
_entity_poly.type
_entity_poly.pdbx_seq_one_letter_code
_entity_poly.pdbx_strand_id
1 'polypeptide(L)'
;MKTSKQIASGIVAELARQGHSKGDLADVWGVTKQSVYTKLRKGDLTTDDVDKAASFLNIPFVALVASALNAPVNLAKEERRLNSQRAAPVARAA
;
A
#
# COMPACT_ATOMS: atom_id res chain seq x y z
N MET A 1 11.10 -14.30 6.44
CA MET A 1 10.80 -12.88 6.70
C MET A 1 9.30 -12.63 6.51
N LYS A 2 8.52 -12.50 7.60
CA LYS A 2 7.09 -12.15 7.55
C LYS A 2 6.87 -10.63 7.72
N THR A 3 7.68 -10.00 8.58
CA THR A 3 7.57 -8.59 8.97
C THR A 3 7.77 -7.62 7.80
N SER A 4 8.80 -7.81 6.97
CA SER A 4 9.08 -6.89 5.86
C SER A 4 8.02 -6.93 4.75
N LYS A 5 7.43 -8.10 4.50
CA LYS A 5 6.26 -8.25 3.63
C LYS A 5 5.00 -7.61 4.20
N GLN A 6 4.81 -7.66 5.52
CA GLN A 6 3.70 -6.96 6.18
C GLN A 6 3.87 -5.44 6.05
N ILE A 7 5.08 -4.92 6.29
CA ILE A 7 5.40 -3.50 6.08
C ILE A 7 5.13 -3.09 4.63
N ALA A 8 5.62 -3.84 3.65
CA ALA A 8 5.35 -3.57 2.24
C ALA A 8 3.85 -3.56 1.90
N SER A 9 3.10 -4.51 2.46
CA SER A 9 1.65 -4.59 2.27
C SER A 9 0.93 -3.41 2.91
N GLY A 10 1.36 -2.97 4.10
CA GLY A 10 0.82 -1.79 4.77
C GLY A 10 1.12 -0.49 4.03
N ILE A 11 2.33 -0.33 3.47
CA ILE A 11 2.66 0.80 2.59
C ILE A 11 1.71 0.83 1.38
N VAL A 12 1.46 -0.32 0.75
CA VAL A 12 0.52 -0.40 -0.38
C VAL A 12 -0.90 -0.04 0.04
N ALA A 13 -1.34 -0.51 1.21
CA ALA A 13 -2.66 -0.19 1.76
C ALA A 13 -2.80 1.32 2.01
N GLU A 14 -1.78 1.94 2.58
CA GLU A 14 -1.79 3.36 2.93
C GLU A 14 -1.73 4.26 1.69
N LEU A 15 -0.94 3.88 0.68
CA LEU A 15 -0.98 4.52 -0.64
C LEU A 15 -2.41 4.49 -1.21
N ALA A 16 -3.03 3.32 -1.24
CA ALA A 16 -4.39 3.17 -1.75
C ALA A 16 -5.41 3.98 -0.93
N ARG A 17 -5.25 4.03 0.40
CA ARG A 17 -6.11 4.81 1.32
C ARG A 17 -6.05 6.31 1.02
N GLN A 18 -4.88 6.81 0.63
CA GLN A 18 -4.66 8.22 0.28
C GLN A 18 -4.82 8.52 -1.22
N GLY A 19 -5.17 7.53 -2.05
CA GLY A 19 -5.38 7.71 -3.48
C GLY A 19 -4.09 7.75 -4.32
N HIS A 20 -2.96 7.31 -3.76
CA HIS A 20 -1.67 7.23 -4.44
C HIS A 20 -1.45 5.88 -5.10
N SER A 21 -0.69 5.89 -6.19
CA SER A 21 -0.26 4.70 -6.90
C SER A 21 1.11 4.22 -6.38
N LYS A 22 1.41 2.93 -6.56
CA LYS A 22 2.78 2.41 -6.33
C LYS A 22 3.81 3.11 -7.22
N GLY A 23 3.38 3.63 -8.38
CA GLY A 23 4.25 4.36 -9.28
C GLY A 23 4.71 5.70 -8.73
N ASP A 24 3.97 6.29 -7.80
CA ASP A 24 4.27 7.61 -7.23
C ASP A 24 5.50 7.53 -6.30
N LEU A 25 5.74 6.36 -5.72
CA LEU A 25 6.96 6.09 -4.94
C LEU A 25 8.23 6.00 -5.80
N ALA A 26 8.11 5.87 -7.13
CA ALA A 26 9.28 5.76 -8.01
C ALA A 26 10.13 7.03 -7.93
N ASP A 27 9.48 8.20 -7.99
CA ASP A 27 10.15 9.50 -7.92
C ASP A 27 10.72 9.75 -6.52
N VAL A 28 9.97 9.35 -5.48
CA VAL A 28 10.37 9.48 -4.08
C VAL A 28 11.58 8.60 -3.75
N TRP A 29 11.61 7.37 -4.26
CA TRP A 29 12.71 6.43 -4.03
C TRP A 29 13.87 6.62 -5.00
N GLY A 30 13.71 7.43 -6.05
CA GLY A 30 14.72 7.62 -7.08
C GLY A 30 15.00 6.36 -7.89
N VAL A 31 13.99 5.52 -8.11
CA VAL A 31 14.11 4.24 -8.84
C VAL A 31 12.99 4.10 -9.87
N THR A 32 13.12 3.12 -10.77
CA THR A 32 12.06 2.86 -11.75
C THR A 32 10.79 2.32 -11.08
N LYS A 33 9.62 2.55 -11.70
CA LYS A 33 8.35 1.94 -11.28
C LYS A 33 8.49 0.41 -11.14
N GLN A 34 9.14 -0.26 -12.07
CA GLN A 34 9.35 -1.71 -11.99
C GLN A 34 10.14 -2.14 -10.74
N SER A 35 11.14 -1.35 -10.34
CA SER A 35 11.90 -1.57 -9.11
C SER A 35 11.02 -1.45 -7.87
N VAL A 36 10.16 -0.43 -7.80
CA VAL A 36 9.19 -0.25 -6.69
C VAL A 36 8.31 -1.50 -6.53
N TYR A 37 7.70 -1.94 -7.62
CA TYR A 37 6.79 -3.10 -7.61
C TYR A 37 7.53 -4.36 -7.17
N THR A 38 8.77 -4.55 -7.61
CA THR A 38 9.61 -5.68 -7.24
C THR A 38 9.94 -5.66 -5.75
N LYS A 39 10.41 -4.53 -5.23
CA LYS A 39 10.73 -4.34 -3.80
C LYS A 39 9.51 -4.61 -2.92
N LEU A 40 8.37 -3.99 -3.22
CA LEU A 40 7.12 -4.16 -2.48
C LEU A 40 6.60 -5.61 -2.54
N ARG A 41 6.69 -6.27 -3.70
CA ARG A 41 6.25 -7.67 -3.86
C ARG A 41 7.13 -8.65 -3.08
N LYS A 42 8.45 -8.44 -3.10
CA LYS A 42 9.40 -9.30 -2.39
C LYS A 42 9.42 -9.02 -0.88
N GLY A 43 9.09 -7.79 -0.49
CA GLY A 43 9.31 -7.30 0.88
C GLY A 43 10.79 -7.00 1.13
N ASP A 44 11.55 -6.67 0.08
CA ASP A 44 12.95 -6.26 0.14
C ASP A 44 13.00 -4.74 0.27
N LEU A 45 12.56 -4.25 1.43
CA LEU A 45 12.55 -2.82 1.76
C LEU A 45 13.68 -2.52 2.75
N THR A 46 14.41 -1.45 2.48
CA THR A 46 15.33 -0.87 3.45
C THR A 46 14.58 0.07 4.40
N THR A 47 15.21 0.44 5.51
CA THR A 47 14.67 1.48 6.41
C THR A 47 14.45 2.79 5.67
N ASP A 48 15.35 3.15 4.75
CA ASP A 48 15.25 4.35 3.90
C ASP A 48 14.04 4.29 2.95
N ASP A 49 13.74 3.14 2.34
CA ASP A 49 12.55 2.98 1.50
C ASP A 49 11.26 3.24 2.31
N VAL A 50 11.21 2.74 3.55
CA VAL A 50 10.06 2.91 4.46
C VAL A 50 9.95 4.35 4.96
N ASP A 51 11.06 4.99 5.31
CA ASP A 51 11.10 6.38 5.78
C ASP A 51 10.69 7.38 4.68
N LYS A 52 11.15 7.14 3.46
CA LYS A 52 10.72 7.90 2.29
C LYS A 52 9.24 7.71 1.98
N ALA A 53 8.72 6.49 2.09
CA ALA A 53 7.29 6.24 1.94
C ALA A 53 6.46 6.91 3.05
N ALA A 54 6.93 6.87 4.29
CA ALA A 54 6.32 7.57 5.44
C ALA A 54 6.26 9.08 5.22
N SER A 55 7.37 9.67 4.77
CA SER A 55 7.46 11.09 4.43
C SER A 55 6.51 11.47 3.29
N PHE A 56 6.47 10.67 2.21
CA PHE A 56 5.55 10.89 1.09
C PHE A 56 4.08 10.82 1.50
N LEU A 57 3.73 9.88 2.37
CA LEU A 57 2.38 9.70 2.90
C LEU A 57 2.04 10.68 4.04
N ASN A 58 2.98 11.55 4.43
CA ASN A 58 2.88 12.46 5.56
C ASN A 58 2.46 11.75 6.87
N ILE A 59 3.04 10.58 7.13
CA ILE A 59 2.81 9.75 8.33
C ILE A 59 4.14 9.53 9.05
N PRO A 60 4.20 9.62 10.39
CA PRO A 60 5.41 9.28 11.13
C PRO A 60 5.86 7.83 10.86
N PHE A 61 7.16 7.59 10.68
CA PHE A 61 7.73 6.25 10.42
C PHE A 61 7.16 5.16 11.35
N VAL A 62 7.16 5.42 12.66
CA VAL A 62 6.67 4.46 13.67
C VAL A 62 5.18 4.17 13.50
N ALA A 63 4.38 5.18 13.15
CA ALA A 63 2.95 5.03 12.92
C ALA A 63 2.67 4.21 11.66
N LEU A 64 3.45 4.41 10.58
CA LEU A 64 3.34 3.63 9.37
C LEU A 64 3.69 2.15 9.62
N VAL A 65 4.79 1.88 10.32
CA VAL A 65 5.20 0.51 10.66
C VAL A 65 4.17 -0.15 11.57
N ALA A 66 3.70 0.54 12.62
CA ALA A 66 2.67 0.01 13.51
C ALA A 66 1.36 -0.29 12.77
N SER A 67 0.92 0.62 11.89
CA SER A 67 -0.25 0.40 11.03
C SER A 67 -0.07 -0.84 10.15
N ALA A 68 1.10 -0.99 9.51
CA ALA A 68 1.38 -2.13 8.65
C ALA A 68 1.47 -3.48 9.39
N LEU A 69 1.91 -3.47 10.66
CA LEU A 69 1.97 -4.68 11.49
C LEU A 69 0.63 -5.05 12.11
N ASN A 70 -0.22 -4.05 12.38
CA ASN A 70 -1.56 -4.24 12.96
C ASN A 70 -2.66 -4.38 11.91
N ALA A 71 -2.37 -4.11 10.64
CA ALA A 71 -3.31 -4.33 9.56
C ALA A 71 -3.69 -5.82 9.49
N PRO A 72 -4.98 -6.18 9.63
CA PRO A 72 -5.40 -7.57 9.43
C PRO A 72 -5.02 -7.96 8.00
N VAL A 73 -4.32 -9.08 7.84
CA VAL A 73 -3.76 -9.60 6.58
C VAL A 73 -4.87 -10.05 5.61
N ASN A 74 -5.76 -9.13 5.21
CA ASN A 74 -6.97 -9.39 4.44
C ASN A 74 -7.12 -8.46 3.23
N LEU A 75 -6.00 -7.95 2.70
CA LEU A 75 -5.95 -7.05 1.54
C LEU A 75 -6.64 -7.64 0.29
N ALA A 76 -6.55 -8.97 0.10
CA ALA A 76 -7.25 -9.65 -1.00
C ALA A 76 -8.79 -9.66 -0.85
N LYS A 77 -9.32 -9.49 0.36
CA LYS A 77 -10.77 -9.45 0.63
C LYS A 77 -11.31 -8.03 0.54
N GLU A 78 -10.50 -7.04 0.92
CA GLU A 78 -10.88 -5.63 0.86
C GLU A 78 -10.95 -5.10 -0.59
N GLU A 79 -9.98 -5.45 -1.43
CA GLU A 79 -10.02 -5.13 -2.87
C GLU A 79 -11.24 -5.76 -3.57
N ARG A 80 -11.61 -6.99 -3.19
CA ARG A 80 -12.85 -7.63 -3.70
C ARG A 80 -14.09 -6.90 -3.22
N ARG A 81 -14.17 -6.44 -1.96
CA ARG A 81 -15.34 -5.69 -1.46
C ARG A 81 -15.50 -4.35 -2.16
N LEU A 82 -14.42 -3.59 -2.32
CA LEU A 82 -14.44 -2.29 -3.01
C LEU A 82 -14.80 -2.44 -4.50
N ASN A 83 -14.30 -3.49 -5.16
CA ASN A 83 -14.65 -3.77 -6.55
C ASN A 83 -16.10 -4.28 -6.72
N SER A 84 -16.63 -5.02 -5.74
CA SER A 84 -18.03 -5.49 -5.74
C SER A 84 -19.03 -4.36 -5.51
N GLN A 85 -18.68 -3.36 -4.69
CA GLN A 85 -19.54 -2.20 -4.43
C GLN A 85 -19.58 -1.22 -5.61
N ARG A 86 -18.53 -1.19 -6.43
CA ARG A 86 -18.49 -0.39 -7.67
C ARG A 86 -19.28 -1.01 -8.83
N ALA A 87 -19.52 -2.32 -8.78
CA ALA A 87 -20.16 -3.08 -9.86
C ALA A 87 -21.66 -3.34 -9.66
N ALA A 88 -22.27 -2.84 -8.57
CA ALA A 88 -23.72 -2.95 -8.40
C ALA A 88 -24.41 -1.96 -9.38
N PRO A 89 -25.09 -2.44 -10.44
CA PRO A 89 -25.93 -1.56 -11.23
C PRO A 89 -27.03 -1.06 -10.30
N VAL A 90 -27.23 0.25 -10.27
CA VAL A 90 -28.41 0.86 -9.67
C VAL A 90 -29.60 0.32 -10.45
N ALA A 91 -30.20 -0.76 -9.94
CA ALA A 91 -31.47 -1.27 -10.40
C ALA A 91 -32.50 -0.19 -10.06
N ARG A 92 -32.67 0.72 -11.02
CA ARG A 92 -33.65 1.79 -10.98
C ARG A 92 -35.02 1.12 -10.96
N ALA A 93 -35.74 1.42 -9.89
CA ALA A 93 -37.12 1.00 -9.66
C ALA A 93 -37.98 1.21 -10.92
N ALA A 94 -38.77 0.20 -11.25
CA ALA A 94 -40.01 0.28 -12.01
C ALA A 94 -40.98 -0.73 -11.41
#